data_AF-A0A1F7XKR9-F1
#
_entry.id   AF-A0A1F7XKR9-F1
#
_cell.length_a   1.000
_cell.length_b   1.000
_cell.length_c   1.000
_cell.angle_alpha   90.00
_cell.angle_beta   90.00
_cell.angle_gamma   90.00
#
_symmetry.space_group_name_H-M   'P 1'
#
loop_
_entity.id
_entity.type
_entity.pdbx_description
1 polymer ?
#
loop_
_entity_poly.entity_id
_entity_poly.type
_entity_poly.pdbx_seq_one_letter_code
_entity_poly.pdbx_strand_id
1 'polypeptide(L)'
;MFNRFLARYIKYILFLLPVVWLVALAVSFAEAYFYPGVLLKHTSIEPLLIYLTFGIAGSFGFYGSGWKKQPIRSFRTVSFYSIYVFGLGYYTFYLLEKIHYPNYVFSTFHIHPLELGTPLALSIYAFIISSKDVLLVIRKNPEILYKWFPVVVITSWILVKSFIDLGTSVARDVSFIIKNPTASYDQKMEEKLGKKFYDYVLFVKKSTPEDSKILIPPFPTWPWAQSGNIPYMTYFLYPRVLLNGEEYSPKYDLNKEDIDYVLLTWGELDAPAGVQTNGWPKFDVKAEKIVYMLNEGKTVEREEDYIYKKVENKQMWGLIKVKK
;
A
#
# COMPACT_ATOMS: atom_id res chain seq x y z
N MET A 1 41.34 -28.15 12.00
CA MET A 1 40.17 -28.96 11.57
C MET A 1 38.94 -28.09 11.30
N PHE A 2 38.65 -27.09 12.15
CA PHE A 2 37.53 -26.14 12.03
C PHE A 2 37.42 -25.41 10.68
N ASN A 3 38.53 -24.87 10.14
CA ASN A 3 38.53 -24.16 8.85
C ASN A 3 38.12 -25.03 7.65
N ARG A 4 38.42 -26.34 7.66
CA ARG A 4 38.03 -27.24 6.56
C ARG A 4 36.55 -27.63 6.63
N PHE A 5 35.99 -27.71 7.84
CA PHE A 5 34.58 -27.98 8.05
C PHE A 5 33.73 -26.78 7.61
N LEU A 6 34.09 -25.57 8.08
CA LEU A 6 33.41 -24.33 7.73
C LEU A 6 33.43 -24.06 6.21
N ALA A 7 34.56 -24.28 5.55
CA ALA A 7 34.68 -24.13 4.08
C ALA A 7 33.76 -25.09 3.31
N ARG A 8 33.47 -26.28 3.85
CA ARG A 8 32.58 -27.27 3.21
C ARG A 8 31.12 -26.84 3.32
N TYR A 9 30.68 -26.32 4.46
CA TYR A 9 29.32 -25.81 4.67
C TYR A 9 29.03 -24.54 3.89
N ILE A 10 29.98 -23.60 3.85
CA ILE A 10 29.88 -22.39 3.02
C ILE A 10 29.66 -22.76 1.55
N LYS A 11 30.26 -23.86 1.07
CA LYS A 11 30.09 -24.32 -0.30
C LYS A 11 28.65 -24.77 -0.61
N TYR A 12 27.96 -25.40 0.34
CA TYR A 12 26.57 -25.83 0.18
C TYR A 12 25.60 -24.65 0.24
N ILE A 13 25.78 -23.74 1.20
CA ILE A 13 24.99 -22.49 1.30
C ILE A 13 25.09 -21.69 0.00
N LEU A 14 26.28 -21.64 -0.59
CA LEU A 14 26.55 -20.98 -1.86
C LEU A 14 25.88 -21.61 -3.08
N PHE A 15 25.76 -22.94 -3.10
CA PHE A 15 25.05 -23.64 -4.18
C PHE A 15 23.53 -23.39 -4.12
N LEU A 16 23.00 -23.16 -2.91
CA LEU A 16 21.59 -22.85 -2.69
C LEU A 16 21.24 -21.39 -2.98
N LEU A 17 22.21 -20.49 -3.10
CA LEU A 17 21.99 -19.05 -3.23
C LEU A 17 21.16 -18.64 -4.45
N PRO A 18 21.38 -19.20 -5.68
CA PRO A 18 20.49 -18.95 -6.81
C PRO A 18 19.06 -19.46 -6.57
N VAL A 19 18.90 -20.56 -5.84
CA VAL A 19 17.59 -21.12 -5.50
C VAL A 19 16.87 -20.21 -4.51
N VAL A 20 17.55 -19.77 -3.45
CA VAL A 20 17.01 -18.82 -2.47
C VAL A 20 16.61 -17.51 -3.13
N TRP A 21 17.39 -17.04 -4.10
CA TRP A 21 17.05 -15.85 -4.89
C TRP A 21 15.82 -16.04 -5.77
N LEU A 22 15.73 -17.15 -6.49
CA LEU A 22 14.55 -17.47 -7.31
C LEU A 22 13.30 -17.57 -6.45
N VAL A 23 13.41 -18.15 -5.25
CA VAL A 23 12.33 -18.19 -4.27
C VAL A 23 11.96 -16.77 -3.81
N ALA A 24 12.94 -15.92 -3.48
CA ALA A 24 12.69 -14.53 -3.11
C ALA A 24 12.00 -13.72 -4.22
N LEU A 25 12.41 -13.94 -5.48
CA LEU A 25 11.75 -13.33 -6.64
C LEU A 25 10.33 -13.85 -6.84
N ALA A 26 10.12 -15.17 -6.75
CA ALA A 26 8.80 -15.75 -6.89
C ALA A 26 7.84 -15.25 -5.80
N VAL A 27 8.31 -15.16 -4.56
CA VAL A 27 7.57 -14.61 -3.42
C VAL A 27 7.21 -13.14 -3.66
N SER A 28 8.20 -12.32 -4.02
CA SER A 28 7.96 -10.88 -4.26
C SER A 28 7.06 -10.61 -5.46
N PHE A 29 7.13 -11.43 -6.51
CA PHE A 29 6.19 -11.35 -7.61
C PHE A 29 4.78 -11.80 -7.22
N ALA A 30 4.65 -12.86 -6.40
CA ALA A 30 3.35 -13.31 -5.90
C ALA A 30 2.67 -12.24 -5.03
N GLU A 31 3.45 -11.57 -4.17
CA GLU A 31 3.00 -10.40 -3.39
C GLU A 31 2.49 -9.28 -4.31
N ALA A 32 3.19 -8.99 -5.40
CA ALA A 32 2.77 -7.98 -6.37
C ALA A 32 1.52 -8.37 -7.17
N TYR A 33 1.33 -9.66 -7.46
CA TYR A 33 0.25 -10.17 -8.29
C TYR A 33 -1.06 -10.44 -7.54
N PHE A 34 -1.00 -10.84 -6.27
CA PHE A 34 -2.22 -11.11 -5.50
C PHE A 34 -2.64 -9.89 -4.70
N TYR A 35 -1.85 -9.57 -3.67
CA TYR A 35 -1.98 -8.40 -2.82
C TYR A 35 -0.83 -8.41 -1.80
N PRO A 36 -0.38 -7.22 -1.34
CA PRO A 36 0.59 -7.12 -0.25
C PRO A 36 0.11 -7.87 0.99
N GLY A 37 0.95 -8.74 1.53
CA GLY A 37 0.68 -9.61 2.68
C GLY A 37 0.11 -10.98 2.34
N VAL A 38 0.05 -11.40 1.06
CA VAL A 38 -0.49 -12.72 0.69
C VAL A 38 0.29 -13.86 1.34
N LEU A 39 1.62 -13.80 1.34
CA LEU A 39 2.45 -14.85 1.92
C LEU A 39 2.28 -14.88 3.44
N LEU A 40 2.28 -13.72 4.08
CA LEU A 40 2.07 -13.59 5.52
C LEU A 40 0.71 -14.15 5.93
N LYS A 41 -0.34 -13.85 5.16
CA LYS A 41 -1.70 -14.33 5.41
C LYS A 41 -1.84 -15.85 5.29
N HIS A 42 -1.16 -16.48 4.34
CA HIS A 42 -1.34 -17.91 4.04
C HIS A 42 -0.29 -18.83 4.68
N THR A 43 0.89 -18.30 5.03
CA THR A 43 2.01 -19.10 5.55
C THR A 43 2.50 -18.63 6.92
N SER A 44 2.05 -17.46 7.39
CA SER A 44 2.59 -16.78 8.58
C SER A 44 4.09 -16.44 8.48
N ILE A 45 4.67 -16.52 7.27
CA ILE A 45 6.04 -16.12 7.01
C ILE A 45 6.03 -14.69 6.47
N GLU A 46 6.70 -13.79 7.18
CA GLU A 46 6.96 -12.43 6.73
C GLU A 46 7.85 -12.47 5.46
N PRO A 47 7.39 -11.97 4.29
CA PRO A 47 8.18 -11.97 3.06
C PRO A 47 9.56 -11.32 3.22
N LEU A 48 9.66 -10.31 4.10
CA LEU A 48 10.92 -9.67 4.45
C LEU A 48 11.96 -10.66 4.95
N LEU A 49 11.59 -11.63 5.79
CA LEU A 49 12.55 -12.60 6.33
C LEU A 49 13.20 -13.40 5.20
N ILE A 50 12.46 -13.68 4.14
CA ILE A 50 12.97 -14.35 2.93
C ILE A 50 13.94 -13.42 2.20
N TYR A 51 13.60 -12.14 2.05
CA TYR A 51 14.45 -11.14 1.41
C TYR A 51 15.75 -10.88 2.19
N LEU A 52 15.68 -10.80 3.52
CA LEU A 52 16.82 -10.64 4.42
C LEU A 52 17.72 -11.88 4.40
N THR A 53 17.11 -13.07 4.44
CA THR A 53 17.85 -14.33 4.33
C THR A 53 18.60 -14.38 3.01
N PHE A 54 17.96 -13.97 1.91
CA PHE A 54 18.61 -13.81 0.62
C PHE A 54 19.73 -12.75 0.65
N GLY A 55 19.52 -11.57 1.23
CA GLY A 55 20.54 -10.52 1.31
C GLY A 55 21.78 -10.95 2.10
N ILE A 56 21.56 -11.58 3.25
CA ILE A 56 22.62 -12.11 4.12
C ILE A 56 23.35 -13.25 3.41
N ALA A 57 22.63 -14.27 2.94
CA ALA A 57 23.23 -15.40 2.22
C ALA A 57 23.97 -14.93 0.96
N GLY A 58 23.39 -14.00 0.21
CA GLY A 58 23.95 -13.21 -0.88
C GLY A 58 25.33 -12.67 -0.53
N SER A 59 25.37 -11.77 0.44
CA SER A 59 26.58 -11.05 0.87
C SER A 59 27.69 -12.01 1.32
N PHE A 60 27.37 -12.96 2.21
CA PHE A 60 28.35 -13.91 2.74
C PHE A 60 28.85 -14.89 1.69
N GLY A 61 27.95 -15.30 0.79
CA GLY A 61 28.26 -16.18 -0.31
C GLY A 61 29.35 -15.60 -1.21
N PHE A 62 29.15 -14.38 -1.72
CA PHE A 62 30.10 -13.79 -2.66
C PHE A 62 31.43 -13.39 -2.01
N TYR A 63 31.45 -13.03 -0.72
CA TYR A 63 32.67 -12.63 -0.01
C TYR A 63 33.63 -13.80 0.26
N GLY A 64 33.10 -14.98 0.59
CA GLY A 64 33.91 -16.13 1.04
C GLY A 64 34.51 -17.00 -0.06
N SER A 65 34.22 -16.74 -1.34
CA SER A 65 34.32 -17.79 -2.36
C SER A 65 35.45 -17.55 -3.40
N GLY A 66 36.47 -18.41 -3.38
CA GLY A 66 37.49 -18.53 -4.45
C GLY A 66 37.00 -19.38 -5.63
N TRP A 67 35.79 -19.12 -6.15
CA TRP A 67 35.05 -20.06 -7.01
C TRP A 67 35.37 -20.03 -8.51
N LYS A 68 34.99 -21.14 -9.17
CA LYS A 68 34.88 -21.27 -10.63
C LYS A 68 33.86 -20.27 -11.18
N LYS A 69 34.20 -19.59 -12.28
CA LYS A 69 33.48 -18.44 -12.86
C LYS A 69 32.02 -18.68 -13.30
N GLN A 70 31.53 -19.92 -13.37
CA GLN A 70 30.25 -20.27 -14.03
C GLN A 70 28.96 -19.95 -13.24
N PRO A 71 28.72 -20.44 -12.01
CA PRO A 71 27.46 -20.19 -11.30
C PRO A 71 27.20 -18.71 -10.99
N ILE A 72 28.26 -17.95 -10.70
CA ILE A 72 28.20 -16.49 -10.51
C ILE A 72 27.77 -15.79 -11.80
N ARG A 73 28.26 -16.26 -12.96
CA ARG A 73 27.89 -15.69 -14.26
C ARG A 73 26.41 -15.92 -14.55
N SER A 74 25.90 -17.14 -14.36
CA SER A 74 24.48 -17.44 -14.56
C SER A 74 23.62 -16.60 -13.63
N PHE A 75 23.92 -16.56 -12.33
CA PHE A 75 23.19 -15.76 -11.36
C PHE A 75 23.12 -14.27 -11.73
N ARG A 76 24.25 -13.68 -12.12
CA ARG A 76 24.32 -12.29 -12.60
C ARG A 76 23.49 -12.08 -13.86
N THR A 77 23.54 -13.03 -14.80
CA THR A 77 22.77 -12.97 -16.04
C THR A 77 21.27 -13.00 -15.76
N VAL A 78 20.78 -13.90 -14.90
CA VAL A 78 19.35 -13.91 -14.56
C VAL A 78 18.96 -12.63 -13.82
N SER A 79 19.78 -12.16 -12.88
CA SER A 79 19.54 -10.88 -12.17
C SER A 79 19.43 -9.70 -13.14
N PHE A 80 20.31 -9.64 -14.15
CA PHE A 80 20.25 -8.62 -15.19
C PHE A 80 18.94 -8.68 -15.98
N TYR A 81 18.52 -9.86 -16.44
CA TYR A 81 17.24 -9.99 -17.14
C TYR A 81 16.04 -9.65 -16.25
N SER A 82 16.07 -10.02 -14.97
CA SER A 82 15.03 -9.65 -14.00
C SER A 82 14.93 -8.13 -13.83
N ILE A 83 16.04 -7.39 -13.82
CA ILE A 83 16.01 -5.91 -13.82
C ILE A 83 15.25 -5.38 -15.03
N TYR A 84 15.49 -5.92 -16.23
CA TYR A 84 14.77 -5.50 -17.43
C TYR A 84 13.29 -5.85 -17.35
N VAL A 85 12.93 -7.07 -16.95
CA VAL A 85 11.53 -7.52 -16.86
C VAL A 85 10.75 -6.69 -15.84
N PHE A 86 11.25 -6.56 -14.61
CA PHE A 86 10.56 -5.83 -13.56
C PHE A 86 10.64 -4.31 -13.77
N GLY A 87 11.75 -3.79 -14.31
CA GLY A 87 11.89 -2.37 -14.63
C GLY A 87 10.95 -1.94 -15.76
N LEU A 88 10.88 -2.71 -16.84
CA LEU A 88 9.93 -2.46 -17.93
C LEU A 88 8.49 -2.62 -17.45
N GLY A 89 8.18 -3.69 -16.71
CA GLY A 89 6.84 -3.91 -16.14
C GLY A 89 6.40 -2.76 -15.22
N TYR A 90 7.26 -2.36 -14.28
CA TYR A 90 7.01 -1.22 -13.38
C TYR A 90 6.75 0.05 -14.18
N TYR A 91 7.60 0.38 -15.14
CA TYR A 91 7.46 1.60 -15.95
C TYR A 91 6.21 1.58 -16.82
N THR A 92 5.92 0.47 -17.50
CA THR A 92 4.72 0.29 -18.32
C THR A 92 3.45 0.43 -17.48
N PHE A 93 3.37 -0.25 -16.32
CA PHE A 93 2.22 -0.13 -15.45
C PHE A 93 2.09 1.27 -14.84
N TYR A 94 3.19 1.90 -14.47
CA TYR A 94 3.17 3.31 -14.05
C TYR A 94 2.64 4.24 -15.14
N LEU A 95 3.00 4.03 -16.40
CA LEU A 95 2.45 4.80 -17.52
C LEU A 95 0.96 4.54 -17.73
N LEU A 96 0.50 3.29 -17.63
CA LEU A 96 -0.92 2.95 -17.75
C LEU A 96 -1.76 3.63 -16.65
N GLU A 97 -1.27 3.64 -15.42
CA GLU A 97 -1.88 4.39 -14.31
C GLU A 97 -1.98 5.90 -14.61
N LYS A 98 -0.96 6.47 -15.27
CA LYS A 98 -0.94 7.89 -15.65
C LYS A 98 -1.82 8.24 -16.84
N ILE A 99 -2.00 7.32 -17.79
CA ILE A 99 -2.80 7.54 -19.00
C ILE A 99 -4.29 7.38 -18.70
N HIS A 100 -4.66 6.41 -17.85
CA HIS A 100 -6.05 6.09 -17.56
C HIS A 100 -6.52 6.81 -16.29
N TYR A 101 -6.36 6.16 -15.14
CA TYR A 101 -6.74 6.70 -13.84
C TYR A 101 -5.97 5.96 -12.74
N PRO A 102 -5.77 6.57 -11.56
CA PRO A 102 -5.15 5.89 -10.43
C PRO A 102 -5.89 4.60 -10.06
N ASN A 103 -5.15 3.51 -9.84
CA ASN A 103 -5.59 2.14 -9.60
C ASN A 103 -6.04 1.34 -10.85
N TYR A 104 -5.83 1.84 -12.07
CA TYR A 104 -6.22 1.14 -13.30
C TYR A 104 -5.54 -0.23 -13.47
N VAL A 105 -4.25 -0.34 -13.12
CA VAL A 105 -3.49 -1.57 -13.32
C VAL A 105 -3.94 -2.66 -12.36
N PHE A 106 -4.24 -2.27 -11.11
CA PHE A 106 -4.77 -3.23 -10.15
C PHE A 106 -6.19 -3.66 -10.52
N SER A 107 -7.08 -2.74 -10.92
CA SER A 107 -8.44 -3.10 -11.32
C SER A 107 -8.50 -4.00 -12.57
N THR A 108 -7.55 -3.83 -13.50
CA THR A 108 -7.55 -4.54 -14.78
C THR A 108 -6.72 -5.82 -14.73
N PHE A 109 -5.49 -5.74 -14.22
CA PHE A 109 -4.51 -6.82 -14.24
C PHE A 109 -4.30 -7.49 -12.88
N HIS A 110 -4.89 -6.94 -11.81
CA HIS A 110 -4.69 -7.38 -10.42
C HIS A 110 -3.24 -7.26 -9.94
N ILE A 111 -2.41 -6.47 -10.64
CA ILE A 111 -1.02 -6.24 -10.25
C ILE A 111 -0.92 -4.91 -9.52
N HIS A 112 -0.23 -4.89 -8.39
CA HIS A 112 0.13 -3.66 -7.70
C HIS A 112 1.46 -3.12 -8.27
N PRO A 113 1.46 -1.99 -9.00
CA PRO A 113 2.68 -1.49 -9.66
C PRO A 113 3.80 -1.17 -8.66
N LEU A 114 3.45 -0.63 -7.49
CA LEU A 114 4.41 -0.29 -6.44
C LEU A 114 5.14 -1.53 -5.90
N GLU A 115 4.46 -2.67 -5.82
CA GLU A 115 5.02 -3.91 -5.28
C GLU A 115 6.04 -4.56 -6.23
N LEU A 116 6.01 -4.23 -7.53
CA LEU A 116 7.08 -4.61 -8.47
C LEU A 116 8.41 -3.92 -8.16
N GLY A 117 8.41 -2.88 -7.32
CA GLY A 117 9.62 -2.27 -6.78
C GLY A 117 10.48 -3.25 -5.98
N THR A 118 9.86 -4.18 -5.26
CA THR A 118 10.55 -5.19 -4.45
C THR A 118 11.37 -6.19 -5.29
N PRO A 119 10.79 -6.94 -6.25
CA PRO A 119 11.57 -7.82 -7.11
C PRO A 119 12.61 -7.07 -7.95
N LEU A 120 12.33 -5.82 -8.35
CA LEU A 120 13.31 -4.96 -9.02
C LEU A 120 14.51 -4.65 -8.11
N ALA A 121 14.27 -4.22 -6.88
CA ALA A 121 15.32 -3.91 -5.91
C ALA A 121 16.17 -5.14 -5.57
N LEU A 122 15.54 -6.31 -5.38
CA LEU A 122 16.23 -7.58 -5.18
C LEU A 122 17.12 -7.95 -6.36
N SER A 123 16.66 -7.71 -7.59
CA SER A 123 17.41 -7.99 -8.82
C SER A 123 18.60 -7.06 -9.00
N ILE A 124 18.43 -5.76 -8.71
CA ILE A 124 19.52 -4.77 -8.70
C ILE A 124 20.56 -5.16 -7.66
N TYR A 125 20.12 -5.46 -6.44
CA TYR A 125 21.01 -5.88 -5.36
C TYR A 125 21.80 -7.13 -5.75
N ALA A 126 21.12 -8.17 -6.25
CA ALA A 126 21.73 -9.41 -6.73
C ALA A 126 22.78 -9.17 -7.83
N PHE A 127 22.49 -8.27 -8.77
CA PHE A 127 23.42 -7.88 -9.83
C PHE A 127 24.66 -7.16 -9.28
N ILE A 128 24.49 -6.25 -8.33
CA ILE A 128 25.59 -5.51 -7.69
C ILE A 128 26.49 -6.46 -6.90
N ILE A 129 25.94 -7.34 -6.05
CA ILE A 129 26.77 -8.24 -5.22
C ILE A 129 27.49 -9.32 -6.05
N SER A 130 26.97 -9.64 -7.23
CA SER A 130 27.60 -10.59 -8.17
C SER A 130 28.58 -9.93 -9.15
N SER A 131 28.70 -8.60 -9.11
CA SER A 131 29.67 -7.84 -9.89
C SER A 131 31.09 -8.11 -9.40
N LYS A 132 31.96 -8.53 -10.33
CA LYS A 132 33.38 -8.73 -10.05
C LYS A 132 34.08 -7.45 -9.67
N ASP A 133 33.66 -6.32 -10.23
CA ASP A 133 34.28 -5.02 -9.99
C ASP A 133 33.98 -4.54 -8.57
N VAL A 134 32.74 -4.74 -8.12
CA VAL A 134 32.33 -4.47 -6.72
C VAL A 134 33.11 -5.36 -5.76
N LEU A 135 33.21 -6.66 -6.05
CA LEU A 135 33.99 -7.60 -5.22
C LEU A 135 35.50 -7.28 -5.20
N LEU A 136 36.07 -6.84 -6.33
CA LEU A 136 37.46 -6.43 -6.43
C LEU A 136 37.73 -5.13 -5.66
N VAL A 137 36.83 -4.15 -5.76
CA VAL A 137 36.91 -2.89 -5.03
C VAL A 137 36.84 -3.13 -3.52
N ILE A 138 35.91 -3.99 -3.08
CA ILE A 138 35.79 -4.39 -1.67
C ILE A 138 37.03 -5.17 -1.20
N ARG A 139 37.55 -6.10 -2.01
CA ARG A 139 38.78 -6.85 -1.65
C ARG A 139 40.01 -5.97 -1.55
N LYS A 140 40.17 -5.01 -2.46
CA LYS A 140 41.31 -4.10 -2.47
C LYS A 140 41.21 -3.05 -1.38
N ASN A 141 40.00 -2.66 -1.01
CA ASN A 141 39.74 -1.64 -0.01
C ASN A 141 38.70 -2.19 0.98
N PRO A 142 39.10 -3.10 1.90
CA PRO A 142 38.19 -3.67 2.90
C PRO A 142 37.57 -2.59 3.78
N GLU A 143 38.22 -1.44 3.83
CA GLU A 143 37.77 -0.21 4.45
C GLU A 143 36.46 0.37 3.93
N ILE A 144 36.12 0.08 2.68
CA ILE A 144 34.82 0.43 2.11
C ILE A 144 33.70 -0.22 2.92
N LEU A 145 33.88 -1.44 3.44
CA LEU A 145 32.85 -2.08 4.26
C LEU A 145 32.53 -1.27 5.52
N TYR A 146 33.54 -0.71 6.22
CA TYR A 146 33.27 0.12 7.39
C TYR A 146 32.72 1.51 7.03
N LYS A 147 33.05 2.04 5.84
CA LYS A 147 32.48 3.34 5.36
C LYS A 147 31.02 3.21 4.93
N TRP A 148 30.64 2.05 4.41
CA TRP A 148 29.26 1.75 4.02
C TRP A 148 28.45 1.15 5.17
N PHE A 149 29.10 0.64 6.23
CA PHE A 149 28.43 0.13 7.42
C PHE A 149 27.43 1.13 8.04
N PRO A 150 27.73 2.43 8.20
CA PRO A 150 26.74 3.43 8.65
C PRO A 150 25.54 3.54 7.71
N VAL A 151 25.76 3.51 6.39
CA VAL A 151 24.67 3.58 5.40
C VAL A 151 23.78 2.35 5.49
N VAL A 152 24.37 1.16 5.60
CA VAL A 152 23.66 -0.11 5.81
C VAL A 152 22.93 -0.12 7.15
N VAL A 153 23.53 0.39 8.23
CA VAL A 153 22.91 0.48 9.55
C VAL A 153 21.75 1.48 9.55
N ILE A 154 21.91 2.65 8.94
CA ILE A 154 20.85 3.67 8.85
C ILE A 154 19.71 3.17 7.97
N THR A 155 20.00 2.58 6.81
CA THR A 155 18.95 1.99 5.96
C THR A 155 18.26 0.81 6.65
N SER A 156 19.01 -0.07 7.33
CA SER A 156 18.45 -1.14 8.14
C SER A 156 17.62 -0.61 9.31
N TRP A 157 18.04 0.48 9.95
CA TRP A 157 17.30 1.12 11.04
C TRP A 157 16.01 1.76 10.54
N ILE A 158 16.03 2.47 9.41
CA ILE A 158 14.84 3.02 8.75
C ILE A 158 13.89 1.87 8.39
N LEU A 159 14.40 0.79 7.81
CA LEU A 159 13.61 -0.41 7.53
C LEU A 159 13.00 -0.97 8.81
N VAL A 160 13.78 -1.20 9.88
CA VAL A 160 13.30 -1.71 11.18
C VAL A 160 12.26 -0.78 11.81
N LYS A 161 12.43 0.54 11.71
CA LYS A 161 11.45 1.54 12.17
C LYS A 161 10.12 1.38 11.41
N SER A 162 10.19 1.33 10.08
CA SER A 162 9.03 1.01 9.24
C SER A 162 8.42 -0.35 9.60
N PHE A 163 9.22 -1.35 10.03
CA PHE A 163 8.73 -2.65 10.51
C PHE A 163 8.06 -2.64 11.87
N ILE A 164 8.50 -1.82 12.82
CA ILE A 164 7.82 -1.72 14.13
C ILE A 164 6.44 -1.08 13.93
N ASP A 165 6.37 -0.06 13.09
CA ASP A 165 5.11 0.62 12.77
C ASP A 165 4.18 -0.29 11.93
N LEU A 166 4.71 -1.09 11.00
CA LEU A 166 3.95 -2.10 10.25
C LEU A 166 3.54 -3.30 11.15
N GLY A 167 4.46 -3.78 11.97
CA GLY A 167 4.29 -4.98 12.81
C GLY A 167 3.28 -4.81 13.92
N THR A 168 3.12 -3.60 14.47
CA THR A 168 2.04 -3.31 15.43
C THR A 168 0.65 -3.31 14.80
N SER A 169 0.54 -2.87 13.53
CA SER A 169 -0.69 -2.94 12.74
C SER A 169 -1.02 -4.40 12.34
N VAL A 170 -0.02 -5.12 11.83
CA VAL A 170 -0.12 -6.53 11.43
C VAL A 170 -0.43 -7.45 12.62
N ALA A 171 0.19 -7.23 13.78
CA ALA A 171 -0.07 -8.04 14.97
C ALA A 171 -1.52 -7.91 15.45
N ARG A 172 -2.15 -6.75 15.25
CA ARG A 172 -3.57 -6.53 15.54
C ARG A 172 -4.44 -7.35 14.60
N ASP A 173 -4.19 -7.26 13.30
CA ASP A 173 -4.93 -7.99 12.27
C ASP A 173 -4.78 -9.52 12.43
N VAL A 174 -3.57 -9.99 12.71
CA VAL A 174 -3.28 -11.42 12.96
C VAL A 174 -3.95 -11.90 14.26
N SER A 175 -3.90 -11.11 15.32
CA SER A 175 -4.58 -11.41 16.59
C SER A 175 -6.10 -11.54 16.39
N PHE A 176 -6.71 -10.66 15.59
CA PHE A 176 -8.12 -10.77 15.25
C PHE A 176 -8.44 -12.03 14.44
N ILE A 177 -7.64 -12.35 13.42
CA ILE A 177 -7.84 -13.54 12.57
C ILE A 177 -7.71 -14.83 13.39
N ILE A 178 -6.70 -14.93 14.26
CA ILE A 178 -6.50 -16.10 15.13
C ILE A 178 -7.66 -16.27 16.10
N LYS A 179 -8.17 -15.17 16.66
CA LYS A 179 -9.31 -15.19 17.60
C LYS A 179 -10.64 -15.44 16.88
N ASN A 180 -10.76 -15.11 15.60
CA ASN A 180 -12.00 -15.17 14.83
C ASN A 180 -11.82 -15.87 13.46
N PRO A 181 -11.44 -17.16 13.44
CA PRO A 181 -11.12 -17.88 12.19
C PRO A 181 -12.30 -18.00 11.22
N THR A 182 -13.53 -18.00 11.75
CA THR A 182 -14.79 -18.08 10.98
C THR A 182 -15.37 -16.70 10.65
N ALA A 183 -14.65 -15.61 10.91
CA ALA A 183 -15.15 -14.27 10.63
C ALA A 183 -15.47 -14.07 9.14
N SER A 184 -16.63 -13.47 8.88
CA SER A 184 -17.07 -13.11 7.53
C SER A 184 -16.16 -12.05 6.90
N TYR A 185 -16.33 -11.82 5.60
CA TYR A 185 -15.61 -10.74 4.93
C TYR A 185 -15.90 -9.38 5.57
N ASP A 186 -17.17 -9.09 5.84
CA ASP A 186 -17.62 -7.84 6.45
C ASP A 186 -17.02 -7.63 7.84
N GLN A 187 -17.01 -8.67 8.69
CA GLN A 187 -16.40 -8.61 10.03
C GLN A 187 -14.90 -8.30 9.97
N LYS A 188 -14.19 -8.82 8.96
CA LYS A 188 -12.76 -8.54 8.76
C LYS A 188 -12.54 -7.10 8.29
N MET A 189 -13.43 -6.57 7.46
CA MET A 189 -13.36 -5.18 7.01
C MET A 189 -13.72 -4.21 8.13
N GLU A 190 -14.71 -4.53 8.97
CA GLU A 190 -15.05 -3.74 10.16
C GLU A 190 -13.86 -3.61 11.12
N GLU A 191 -13.13 -4.69 11.38
CA GLU A 191 -11.93 -4.65 12.22
C GLU A 191 -10.82 -3.81 11.57
N LYS A 192 -10.53 -4.08 10.29
CA LYS A 192 -9.40 -3.46 9.59
C LYS A 192 -9.59 -1.95 9.38
N LEU A 193 -10.80 -1.54 9.04
CA LEU A 193 -11.08 -0.16 8.62
C LEU A 193 -11.74 0.67 9.74
N GLY A 194 -12.20 0.00 10.79
CA GLY A 194 -13.12 0.55 11.78
C GLY A 194 -14.56 0.44 11.30
N LYS A 195 -15.40 -0.18 12.13
CA LYS A 195 -16.83 -0.43 11.86
C LYS A 195 -17.55 0.80 11.32
N LYS A 196 -17.36 1.96 11.94
CA LYS A 196 -18.02 3.22 11.56
C LYS A 196 -17.72 3.64 10.12
N PHE A 197 -16.45 3.56 9.71
CA PHE A 197 -16.05 3.92 8.36
C PHE A 197 -16.53 2.89 7.34
N TYR A 198 -16.41 1.60 7.67
CA TYR A 198 -16.87 0.53 6.78
C TYR A 198 -18.39 0.58 6.54
N ASP A 199 -19.17 0.73 7.60
CA ASP A 199 -20.63 0.93 7.53
C ASP A 199 -20.98 2.14 6.65
N TYR A 200 -20.22 3.23 6.79
CA TYR A 200 -20.42 4.43 5.99
C TYR A 200 -20.19 4.19 4.50
N VAL A 201 -19.11 3.51 4.13
CA VAL A 201 -18.83 3.23 2.72
C VAL A 201 -19.87 2.30 2.12
N LEU A 202 -20.34 1.29 2.86
CA LEU A 202 -21.45 0.44 2.43
C LEU A 202 -22.77 1.22 2.29
N PHE A 203 -23.03 2.15 3.20
CA PHE A 203 -24.16 3.07 3.11
C PHE A 203 -24.10 3.93 1.84
N VAL A 204 -22.95 4.53 1.52
CA VAL A 204 -22.76 5.31 0.28
C VAL A 204 -23.01 4.43 -0.94
N LYS A 205 -22.44 3.22 -0.97
CA LYS A 205 -22.62 2.27 -2.07
C LYS A 205 -24.10 1.93 -2.29
N LYS A 206 -24.85 1.69 -1.23
CA LYS A 206 -26.29 1.36 -1.30
C LYS A 206 -27.15 2.57 -1.69
N SER A 207 -26.71 3.77 -1.35
CA SER A 207 -27.51 5.01 -1.47
C SER A 207 -27.25 5.81 -2.74
N THR A 208 -26.36 5.32 -3.63
CA THR A 208 -25.98 5.99 -4.87
C THR A 208 -26.08 5.04 -6.06
N PRO A 209 -26.57 5.47 -7.23
CA PRO A 209 -26.49 4.73 -8.48
C PRO A 209 -25.04 4.42 -8.88
N GLU A 210 -24.84 3.37 -9.68
CA GLU A 210 -23.50 2.94 -10.12
C GLU A 210 -22.81 3.94 -11.06
N ASP A 211 -23.58 4.69 -11.85
CA ASP A 211 -23.12 5.71 -12.80
C ASP A 211 -22.93 7.11 -12.18
N SER A 212 -23.14 7.23 -10.86
CA SER A 212 -23.09 8.52 -10.19
C SER A 212 -21.69 9.12 -10.08
N LYS A 213 -21.64 10.46 -10.14
CA LYS A 213 -20.46 11.26 -9.77
C LYS A 213 -20.57 11.75 -8.34
N ILE A 214 -19.57 11.40 -7.52
CA ILE A 214 -19.57 11.72 -6.08
C ILE A 214 -18.39 12.63 -5.76
N LEU A 215 -18.69 13.79 -5.19
CA LEU A 215 -17.71 14.71 -4.63
C LEU A 215 -17.33 14.25 -3.21
N ILE A 216 -16.09 13.82 -3.05
CA ILE A 216 -15.50 13.35 -1.79
C ILE A 216 -14.63 14.46 -1.16
N PRO A 217 -14.26 14.35 0.12
CA PRO A 217 -13.38 15.34 0.77
C PRO A 217 -12.03 15.49 0.06
N PRO A 218 -11.31 16.60 0.27
CA PRO A 218 -9.97 16.80 -0.29
C PRO A 218 -8.96 15.78 0.25
N PHE A 219 -7.95 15.47 -0.57
CA PHE A 219 -6.81 14.63 -0.25
C PHE A 219 -5.54 15.22 -0.85
N PRO A 220 -4.36 15.16 -0.19
CA PRO A 220 -4.05 14.51 1.09
C PRO A 220 -4.21 15.45 2.31
N THR A 221 -5.34 16.13 2.43
CA THR A 221 -5.59 17.07 3.53
C THR A 221 -6.13 16.36 4.77
N TRP A 222 -5.55 16.71 5.93
CA TRP A 222 -6.11 16.32 7.22
C TRP A 222 -7.48 17.01 7.43
N PRO A 223 -8.51 16.33 7.99
CA PRO A 223 -8.46 15.01 8.63
C PRO A 223 -8.95 13.82 7.79
N TRP A 224 -9.25 13.99 6.50
CA TRP A 224 -9.92 12.96 5.69
C TRP A 224 -8.97 11.95 5.03
N ALA A 225 -8.17 11.27 5.85
CA ALA A 225 -7.18 10.31 5.37
C ALA A 225 -7.80 9.12 4.60
N GLN A 226 -9.03 8.74 4.94
CA GLN A 226 -9.73 7.61 4.33
C GLN A 226 -10.75 8.10 3.28
N SER A 227 -11.74 8.92 3.67
CA SER A 227 -12.81 9.33 2.74
C SER A 227 -12.36 10.26 1.62
N GLY A 228 -11.24 10.97 1.77
CA GLY A 228 -10.65 11.74 0.69
C GLY A 228 -9.79 10.90 -0.26
N ASN A 229 -9.40 9.69 0.11
CA ASN A 229 -8.47 8.89 -0.70
C ASN A 229 -9.21 8.18 -1.85
N ILE A 230 -9.16 8.74 -3.07
CA ILE A 230 -9.85 8.18 -4.25
C ILE A 230 -9.54 6.70 -4.45
N PRO A 231 -8.27 6.24 -4.58
CA PRO A 231 -7.99 4.81 -4.76
C PRO A 231 -8.65 3.91 -3.72
N TYR A 232 -8.63 4.36 -2.46
CA TYR A 232 -9.18 3.63 -1.35
C TYR A 232 -10.71 3.58 -1.37
N MET A 233 -11.39 4.70 -1.66
CA MET A 233 -12.84 4.76 -1.77
C MET A 233 -13.36 4.03 -3.03
N THR A 234 -12.64 4.12 -4.16
CA THR A 234 -12.99 3.46 -5.41
C THR A 234 -13.03 1.94 -5.25
N TYR A 235 -12.16 1.35 -4.42
CA TYR A 235 -12.18 -0.10 -4.13
C TYR A 235 -13.58 -0.58 -3.72
N PHE A 236 -14.33 0.24 -2.97
CA PHE A 236 -15.67 -0.12 -2.50
C PHE A 236 -16.78 0.42 -3.40
N LEU A 237 -16.59 1.61 -3.97
CA LEU A 237 -17.62 2.38 -4.66
C LEU A 237 -17.64 2.23 -6.18
N TYR A 238 -16.65 1.56 -6.77
CA TYR A 238 -16.65 1.23 -8.21
C TYR A 238 -18.00 0.63 -8.63
N PRO A 239 -18.59 1.06 -9.78
CA PRO A 239 -18.00 1.85 -10.86
C PRO A 239 -18.20 3.38 -10.79
N ARG A 240 -18.62 3.93 -9.64
CA ARG A 240 -18.90 5.36 -9.47
C ARG A 240 -17.66 6.21 -9.71
N VAL A 241 -17.86 7.41 -10.27
CA VAL A 241 -16.77 8.38 -10.48
C VAL A 241 -16.60 9.20 -9.21
N LEU A 242 -15.40 9.19 -8.64
CA LEU A 242 -15.08 9.95 -7.43
C LEU A 242 -14.20 11.15 -7.78
N LEU A 243 -14.58 12.31 -7.26
CA LEU A 243 -13.86 13.58 -7.46
C LEU A 243 -13.54 14.17 -6.09
N ASN A 244 -12.26 14.47 -5.83
CA ASN A 244 -11.90 15.23 -4.65
C ASN A 244 -12.39 16.68 -4.82
N GLY A 245 -13.13 17.19 -3.85
CA GLY A 245 -13.37 18.63 -3.77
C GLY A 245 -12.15 19.37 -3.23
N GLU A 246 -12.09 20.67 -3.46
CA GLU A 246 -11.08 21.56 -2.87
C GLU A 246 -11.56 22.11 -1.51
N GLU A 247 -10.70 22.16 -0.50
CA GLU A 247 -11.10 22.64 0.85
C GLU A 247 -11.54 24.11 0.85
N TYR A 248 -10.82 24.96 0.11
CA TYR A 248 -10.96 26.42 0.16
C TYR A 248 -11.76 27.01 -1.03
N SER A 249 -12.04 26.21 -2.06
CA SER A 249 -12.80 26.62 -3.25
C SER A 249 -13.87 25.61 -3.70
N PRO A 250 -14.55 24.87 -2.82
CA PRO A 250 -15.36 23.71 -3.20
C PRO A 250 -16.59 24.03 -4.06
N LYS A 251 -17.08 25.28 -4.00
CA LYS A 251 -18.22 25.74 -4.81
C LYS A 251 -17.91 25.71 -6.32
N TYR A 252 -16.63 25.72 -6.71
CA TYR A 252 -16.25 25.57 -8.12
C TYR A 252 -16.42 24.14 -8.62
N ASP A 253 -16.22 23.13 -7.77
CA ASP A 253 -16.28 21.71 -8.18
C ASP A 253 -17.73 21.27 -8.42
N LEU A 254 -18.64 21.69 -7.54
CA LEU A 254 -20.08 21.45 -7.70
C LEU A 254 -20.63 21.94 -9.05
N ASN A 255 -20.16 23.09 -9.51
CA ASN A 255 -20.71 23.75 -10.71
C ASN A 255 -20.03 23.31 -12.02
N LYS A 256 -18.85 22.67 -11.97
CA LYS A 256 -18.07 22.32 -13.16
C LYS A 256 -18.34 20.91 -13.67
N GLU A 257 -18.60 19.95 -12.77
CA GLU A 257 -18.46 18.52 -13.10
C GLU A 257 -19.78 17.74 -13.14
N ASP A 258 -20.95 18.41 -13.09
CA ASP A 258 -22.28 17.79 -12.98
C ASP A 258 -22.31 16.74 -11.85
N ILE A 259 -22.01 17.20 -10.64
CA ILE A 259 -21.95 16.36 -9.44
C ILE A 259 -23.36 15.91 -9.04
N ASP A 260 -23.57 14.60 -8.91
CA ASP A 260 -24.85 14.05 -8.46
C ASP A 260 -24.94 13.99 -6.92
N TYR A 261 -23.83 13.66 -6.26
CA TYR A 261 -23.78 13.51 -4.81
C TYR A 261 -22.55 14.16 -4.18
N VAL A 262 -22.71 14.65 -2.95
CA VAL A 262 -21.61 15.11 -2.09
C VAL A 262 -21.57 14.26 -0.83
N LEU A 263 -20.39 13.73 -0.50
CA LEU A 263 -20.21 13.03 0.78
C LEU A 263 -20.35 13.98 1.95
N LEU A 264 -20.96 13.51 3.03
CA LEU A 264 -20.97 14.20 4.30
C LEU A 264 -20.18 13.37 5.31
N THR A 265 -19.04 13.90 5.76
CA THR A 265 -18.09 13.17 6.61
C THR A 265 -17.69 14.01 7.82
N TRP A 266 -17.44 13.35 8.95
CA TRP A 266 -16.94 14.02 10.13
C TRP A 266 -16.02 13.16 10.99
N GLY A 267 -14.84 13.69 11.30
CA GLY A 267 -14.01 13.17 12.40
C GLY A 267 -13.47 11.77 12.14
N GLU A 268 -12.86 11.57 10.97
CA GLU A 268 -12.05 10.36 10.71
C GLU A 268 -10.83 10.29 11.64
N LEU A 269 -10.30 11.45 12.03
CA LEU A 269 -9.20 11.56 12.98
C LEU A 269 -9.62 12.43 14.17
N ASP A 270 -9.14 12.05 15.36
CA ASP A 270 -9.34 12.78 16.60
C ASP A 270 -8.73 14.18 16.46
N ALA A 271 -9.58 15.21 16.37
CA ALA A 271 -9.15 16.58 16.55
C ALA A 271 -9.50 17.05 17.96
N PRO A 272 -8.77 18.04 18.50
CA PRO A 272 -9.15 18.69 19.74
C PRO A 272 -10.60 19.18 19.67
N ALA A 273 -11.37 18.91 20.72
CA ALA A 273 -12.73 19.39 20.85
C ALA A 273 -12.79 20.91 20.67
N GLY A 274 -13.61 21.40 19.73
CA GLY A 274 -13.81 22.83 19.48
C GLY A 274 -13.32 23.33 18.11
N VAL A 275 -12.54 22.55 17.36
CA VAL A 275 -12.09 22.95 16.02
C VAL A 275 -13.12 22.49 14.97
N GLN A 276 -13.77 23.45 14.30
CA GLN A 276 -14.77 23.19 13.23
C GLN A 276 -14.17 22.62 11.93
N THR A 277 -12.91 22.15 11.95
CA THR A 277 -12.18 21.75 10.75
C THR A 277 -12.48 20.34 10.26
N ASN A 278 -13.21 19.54 11.02
CA ASN A 278 -13.33 18.09 10.78
C ASN A 278 -14.49 17.65 9.89
N GLY A 279 -15.35 18.58 9.49
CA GLY A 279 -16.52 18.30 8.69
C GLY A 279 -16.32 18.59 7.21
N TRP A 280 -16.82 17.70 6.37
CA TRP A 280 -17.04 17.93 4.95
C TRP A 280 -18.53 17.70 4.63
N PRO A 281 -19.16 18.50 3.76
CA PRO A 281 -18.61 19.66 3.05
C PRO A 281 -18.55 20.95 3.91
N LYS A 282 -17.58 21.83 3.62
CA LYS A 282 -17.39 23.15 4.26
C LYS A 282 -18.12 24.31 3.56
N PHE A 283 -19.19 24.00 2.86
CA PHE A 283 -19.94 24.91 1.99
C PHE A 283 -21.40 24.47 1.91
N ASP A 284 -22.27 25.40 1.55
CA ASP A 284 -23.69 25.11 1.39
C ASP A 284 -23.93 24.37 0.06
N VAL A 285 -24.85 23.40 0.08
CA VAL A 285 -25.20 22.59 -1.10
C VAL A 285 -26.71 22.66 -1.30
N LYS A 286 -27.13 23.06 -2.51
CA LYS A 286 -28.54 22.95 -2.92
C LYS A 286 -28.87 21.48 -3.09
N ALA A 287 -29.79 20.97 -2.28
CA ALA A 287 -30.02 19.54 -2.15
C ALA A 287 -31.44 19.18 -2.57
N GLU A 288 -31.57 18.08 -3.29
CA GLU A 288 -32.86 17.42 -3.48
C GLU A 288 -33.24 16.70 -2.19
N LYS A 289 -32.26 16.01 -1.60
CA LYS A 289 -32.38 15.38 -0.29
C LYS A 289 -31.02 15.19 0.37
N ILE A 290 -31.03 15.13 1.70
CA ILE A 290 -29.89 14.78 2.53
C ILE A 290 -30.23 13.49 3.27
N VAL A 291 -29.36 12.50 3.18
CA VAL A 291 -29.49 11.22 3.88
C VAL A 291 -28.39 11.16 4.93
N TYR A 292 -28.77 11.35 6.19
CA TYR A 292 -27.85 11.23 7.33
C TYR A 292 -27.76 9.79 7.77
N MET A 293 -26.54 9.29 7.94
CA MET A 293 -26.25 8.02 8.61
C MET A 293 -26.10 8.28 10.10
N LEU A 294 -27.05 7.78 10.89
CA LEU A 294 -27.00 7.75 12.34
C LEU A 294 -26.20 6.53 12.82
N ASN A 295 -26.07 6.41 14.15
CA ASN A 295 -25.51 5.22 14.77
C ASN A 295 -26.32 3.96 14.38
N GLU A 296 -25.62 2.82 14.27
CA GLU A 296 -26.21 1.50 14.01
C GLU A 296 -26.89 1.36 12.63
N GLY A 297 -26.45 2.14 11.63
CA GLY A 297 -26.92 2.00 10.25
C GLY A 297 -28.33 2.55 10.01
N LYS A 298 -28.94 3.23 10.99
CA LYS A 298 -30.19 3.96 10.80
C LYS A 298 -29.95 5.19 9.95
N THR A 299 -30.88 5.49 9.05
CA THR A 299 -30.80 6.67 8.18
C THR A 299 -31.95 7.62 8.45
N VAL A 300 -31.68 8.93 8.37
CA VAL A 300 -32.70 9.98 8.40
C VAL A 300 -32.60 10.76 7.11
N GLU A 301 -33.71 10.83 6.36
CA GLU A 301 -33.81 11.65 5.15
C GLU A 301 -34.41 13.01 5.48
N ARG A 302 -33.90 14.05 4.83
CA ARG A 302 -34.46 15.41 4.89
C ARG A 302 -34.47 16.04 3.50
N GLU A 303 -35.60 16.65 3.16
CA GLU A 303 -35.78 17.41 1.92
C GLU A 303 -35.53 18.90 2.21
N GLU A 304 -34.29 19.23 2.58
CA GLU A 304 -33.85 20.60 2.82
C GLU A 304 -32.47 20.85 2.19
N ASP A 305 -32.14 22.11 1.90
CA ASP A 305 -30.79 22.48 1.47
C ASP A 305 -29.78 22.23 2.60
N TYR A 306 -28.57 21.78 2.24
CA TYR A 306 -27.49 21.64 3.21
C TYR A 306 -26.88 23.00 3.50
N ILE A 307 -26.98 23.43 4.76
CA ILE A 307 -26.35 24.66 5.26
C ILE A 307 -25.18 24.27 6.16
N TYR A 308 -23.94 24.53 5.74
CA TYR A 308 -22.73 24.10 6.44
C TYR A 308 -22.67 24.61 7.89
N LYS A 309 -23.12 25.84 8.14
CA LYS A 309 -23.08 26.46 9.47
C LYS A 309 -24.17 25.95 10.43
N LYS A 310 -25.16 25.18 9.96
CA LYS A 310 -26.26 24.65 10.80
C LYS A 310 -25.70 23.64 11.80
N VAL A 311 -26.06 23.79 13.08
CA VAL A 311 -25.52 22.95 14.17
C VAL A 311 -25.81 21.46 13.94
N GLU A 312 -27.00 21.15 13.44
CA GLU A 312 -27.46 19.79 13.14
C GLU A 312 -26.64 19.08 12.05
N ASN A 313 -25.91 19.84 11.23
CA ASN A 313 -25.04 19.31 10.19
C ASN A 313 -23.63 19.02 10.69
N LYS A 314 -23.30 19.47 11.91
CA LYS A 314 -22.01 19.18 12.53
C LYS A 314 -22.02 17.76 13.06
N GLN A 315 -20.87 17.08 12.96
CA GLN A 315 -20.67 15.75 13.54
C GLN A 315 -21.45 14.59 12.90
N MET A 316 -22.02 14.81 11.73
CA MET A 316 -22.80 13.80 11.03
C MET A 316 -21.98 13.11 9.95
N TRP A 317 -22.39 11.89 9.60
CA TRP A 317 -21.97 11.17 8.39
C TRP A 317 -23.19 11.04 7.49
N GLY A 318 -23.03 11.04 6.18
CA GLY A 318 -24.17 10.96 5.28
C GLY A 318 -23.84 11.27 3.84
N LEU A 319 -24.88 11.58 3.09
CA LEU A 319 -24.82 11.82 1.66
C LEU A 319 -25.80 12.92 1.30
N ILE A 320 -25.38 13.86 0.46
CA ILE A 320 -26.23 14.93 -0.07
C ILE A 320 -26.47 14.63 -1.55
N LYS A 321 -27.73 14.49 -1.98
CA LYS A 321 -28.09 14.44 -3.40
C LYS A 321 -28.27 15.86 -3.90
N VAL A 322 -27.45 16.26 -4.87
CA VAL A 322 -27.44 17.63 -5.40
C VAL A 322 -28.70 17.89 -6.21
N LYS A 323 -29.32 19.06 -5.98
CA LYS A 323 -30.47 19.51 -6.79
C LYS A 323 -29.96 20.09 -8.10
N LYS A 324 -30.38 19.52 -9.22
CA LYS A 324 -30.06 20.02 -10.57
C LYS A 324 -30.94 21.20 -10.96
#